data_AF-A0A6C1VMZ5-F1
#
_entry.id   AF-A0A6C1VMZ5-F1
#
_cell.length_a   1.000
_cell.length_b   1.000
_cell.length_c   1.000
_cell.angle_alpha   90.00
_cell.angle_beta   90.00
_cell.angle_gamma   90.00
#
_symmetry.space_group_name_H-M   'P 1'
#
loop_
_entity.id
_entity.type
_entity.pdbx_description
1 polymer ?
#
loop_
_entity_poly.entity_id
_entity_poly.type
_entity_poly.pdbx_seq_one_letter_code
_entity_poly.pdbx_strand_id
1 'polypeptide(L)' 'MEEVAGRFSVFTVPVLLLFIEGTECLREARFIHFEQLEQKLKRVYQLYEE' A
#
# COMPACT_ATOMS: atom_id res chain seq x y z
N MET A 1 8.09 -12.46 12.53
CA MET A 1 8.14 -11.16 11.82
C MET A 1 8.85 -11.27 10.47
N GLU A 2 9.91 -12.07 10.33
CA GLU A 2 10.62 -12.27 9.06
C GLU A 2 9.77 -12.87 7.93
N GLU A 3 8.82 -13.77 8.24
CA GLU A 3 7.98 -14.40 7.21
C GLU A 3 7.16 -13.39 6.41
N VAL A 4 6.65 -12.33 7.04
CA VAL A 4 5.87 -11.28 6.35
C VAL A 4 6.80 -10.40 5.51
N ALA A 5 7.97 -10.04 6.04
CA ALA A 5 8.97 -9.25 5.33
C ALA A 5 9.48 -9.96 4.06
N GLY A 6 9.76 -11.27 4.15
CA GLY A 6 10.15 -12.08 3.00
C GLY A 6 9.02 -12.30 2.00
N ARG A 7 7.80 -12.57 2.48
CA ARG A 7 6.62 -12.79 1.60
C ARG A 7 6.22 -11.56 0.80
N PHE A 8 6.39 -10.36 1.36
CA PHE A 8 6.04 -9.11 0.68
C PHE A 8 7.25 -8.31 0.20
N SER A 9 8.46 -8.89 0.24
CA SER A 9 9.72 -8.23 -0.13
C SER A 9 9.92 -6.88 0.56
N VAL A 10 9.52 -6.77 1.82
CA VAL A 10 9.63 -5.55 2.65
C VAL A 10 10.97 -5.58 3.38
N PHE A 11 12.00 -5.04 2.73
CA PHE A 11 13.37 -4.96 3.29
C PHE A 11 13.70 -3.58 3.88
N THR A 12 12.71 -2.69 3.93
CA THR A 12 12.85 -1.31 4.45
C THR A 12 11.61 -0.96 5.27
N VAL A 13 11.74 -0.05 6.23
CA VAL A 13 10.64 0.40 7.09
C VAL A 13 10.61 1.94 7.15
N PRO A 14 9.43 2.57 7.32
CA PRO A 14 8.08 1.98 7.25
C PRO A 14 7.65 1.65 5.80
N VAL A 15 6.75 0.66 5.64
CA VAL A 15 6.11 0.32 4.36
C VAL A 15 4.61 0.15 4.55
N LEU A 16 3.82 0.73 3.64
CA LEU A 16 2.38 0.56 3.55
C LEU A 16 2.05 -0.22 2.28
N LEU A 17 1.19 -1.24 2.42
CA LEU A 17 0.66 -2.03 1.31
C LEU A 17 -0.86 -2.00 1.36
N LEU A 18 -1.49 -1.71 0.22
CA LEU A 18 -2.94 -1.80 0.03
C LEU A 18 -3.24 -2.97 -0.89
N PHE A 19 -4.11 -3.86 -0.43
CA PHE A 19 -4.62 -4.97 -1.22
C PHE A 19 -6.13 -4.83 -1.39
N ILE A 20 -6.62 -5.08 -2.61
CA ILE A 20 -8.05 -5.19 -2.90
C ILE A 20 -8.29 -6.54 -3.54
N GLU A 21 -9.20 -7.32 -2.94
CA GLU A 21 -9.51 -8.70 -3.36
C GLU A 21 -8.27 -9.61 -3.51
N GLY A 22 -7.24 -9.36 -2.69
CA GLY A 22 -5.98 -10.11 -2.74
C GLY A 22 -4.95 -9.61 -3.76
N THR A 23 -5.26 -8.58 -4.54
CA THR A 23 -4.33 -7.93 -5.49
C THR A 23 -3.70 -6.69 -4.85
N GLU A 24 -2.38 -6.54 -4.96
CA GLU A 24 -1.68 -5.34 -4.47
C GLU A 24 -1.98 -4.13 -5.37
N CYS A 25 -2.65 -3.12 -4.82
CA CYS A 25 -3.02 -1.91 -5.54
C CYS A 25 -2.07 -0.74 -5.28
N LEU A 26 -1.42 -0.70 -4.12
CA LEU A 26 -0.54 0.40 -3.74
C LEU A 26 0.54 -0.07 -2.76
N ARG A 27 1.76 0.44 -2.95
CA ARG A 27 2.92 0.24 -2.07
C ARG A 27 3.66 1.55 -1.87
N GLU A 28 3.81 1.98 -0.62
CA GLU A 28 4.60 3.15 -0.22
C GLU A 28 5.72 2.72 0.72
N ALA A 29 6.93 3.26 0.56
CA ALA A 29 8.09 2.89 1.35
C ALA A 29 8.89 4.11 1.82
N ARG A 30 9.44 4.05 3.04
CA ARG A 30 10.36 4.99 3.68
C ARG A 30 9.82 6.41 3.94
N PHE A 31 9.32 7.11 2.92
CA PHE A 31 8.86 8.50 3.01
C PHE A 31 7.40 8.60 2.56
N ILE A 32 6.49 8.24 3.46
CA ILE A 32 5.05 8.24 3.19
C ILE A 32 4.55 9.69 3.21
N HIS A 33 4.27 10.24 2.03
CA HIS A 33 3.61 11.53 1.90
C HIS A 33 2.10 11.33 2.10
N PHE A 34 1.60 11.62 3.30
CA PHE A 34 0.20 11.37 3.66
C PHE A 34 -0.82 12.07 2.75
N GLU A 35 -0.51 13.29 2.28
CA GLU A 35 -1.38 13.98 1.32
C GLU A 35 -1.49 13.23 -0.01
N GLN A 36 -0.37 12.73 -0.55
CA GLN A 36 -0.37 11.93 -1.77
C GLN A 36 -1.03 10.56 -1.55
N LEU A 37 -0.83 9.96 -0.38
CA LEU A 37 -1.49 8.72 0.01
C LEU A 37 -3.01 8.90 0.03
N GLU A 38 -3.51 9.99 0.62
CA GLU A 38 -4.94 10.28 0.66
C GLU A 38 -5.54 10.41 -0.75
N GLN A 39 -4.86 11.11 -1.67
CA GLN A 39 -5.31 11.23 -3.06
C GLN A 39 -5.32 9.88 -3.78
N LYS A 40 -4.29 9.05 -3.58
CA LYS A 40 -4.23 7.71 -4.16
C LYS A 40 -5.35 6.82 -3.60
N LEU A 41 -5.61 6.88 -2.30
CA LEU A 41 -6.70 6.14 -1.67
C LEU A 41 -8.07 6.57 -2.19
N LYS A 42 -8.33 7.89 -2.30
CA LYS A 42 -9.59 8.40 -2.88
C LYS A 42 -9.82 7.88 -4.29
N ARG A 43 -8.78 7.89 -5.14
CA ARG A 43 -8.87 7.34 -6.49
C ARG A 43 -9.18 5.84 -6.48
N VAL A 44 -8.56 5.10 -5.58
CA VAL A 44 -8.81 3.67 -5.43
C VAL A 44 -10.25 3.43 -4.97
N TYR A 45 -10.76 4.14 -3.96
CA TYR A 45 -12.17 4.02 -3.53
C TYR A 45 -13.15 4.30 -4.68
N GLN A 46 -12.94 5.38 -5.45
CA GLN A 46 -13.79 5.69 -6.60
C GLN A 46 -13.82 4.58 -7.66
N LEU A 47 -12.71 3.88 -7.87
CA LEU A 47 -12.63 2.79 -8.84
C LEU A 47 -13.42 1.53 -8.42
N TYR A 48 -13.65 1.35 -7.12
CA TYR A 48 -14.29 0.15 -6.56
C TYR A 48 -15.69 0.43 -5.98
N GLU A 49 -16.15 1.70 -5.95
CA GLU A 49 -17.54 2.06 -5.64
C GLU A 49 -18.48 2.06 -6.87
N GLU A 50 -17.96 1.89 -8.09
CA GLU A 50 -18.75 1.70 -9.34
C GLU A 50 -18.76 0.23 -9.81
#